data_AF-A0A244E2A0-F1
#
_entry.id   AF-A0A244E2A0-F1
#
_cell.length_a   1.000
_cell.length_b   1.000
_cell.length_c   1.000
_cell.angle_alpha   90.00
_cell.angle_beta   90.00
_cell.angle_gamma   90.00
#
_symmetry.space_group_name_H-M   'P 1'
#
loop_
_entity.id
_entity.type
_entity.pdbx_description
1 polymer ?
#
loop_
_entity_poly.entity_id
_entity_poly.type
_entity_poly.pdbx_seq_one_letter_code
_entity_poly.pdbx_strand_id
1 'polypeptide(L)'
;MNEDRPRVGTLLFEGRDALETALSPDGEVRIEVHRTDDERAGTWITVQLIDAASGEVLVSEANHRSRTALRFPRAGIVAVTLTDRTGETREFEVEAATRRFRMYREEVFEPLALLPSRLGHVEPRPYVSPPAARSALAGVFDLVCALASLVFVIGGAWMMVAGETAKDRWTGLAGVVFFGLCFFSFLSDWRGRKS
;
A
#
# COMPACT_ATOMS: atom_id res chain seq x y z
N MET A 1 -13.13 -19.53 45.75
CA MET A 1 -12.44 -18.48 44.97
C MET A 1 -11.57 -19.22 43.98
N ASN A 2 -12.09 -19.50 42.78
CA ASN A 2 -11.40 -20.34 41.78
C ASN A 2 -10.49 -19.44 40.95
N GLU A 3 -9.18 -19.71 41.01
CA GLU A 3 -8.19 -19.08 40.16
C GLU A 3 -8.43 -19.53 38.70
N ASP A 4 -8.93 -18.60 37.89
CA ASP A 4 -9.11 -18.78 36.46
C ASP A 4 -7.72 -18.76 35.80
N ARG A 5 -7.08 -19.94 35.74
CA ARG A 5 -5.78 -20.08 35.09
C ARG A 5 -5.96 -19.81 33.59
N PRO A 6 -5.19 -18.87 32.99
CA PRO A 6 -5.25 -18.62 31.56
C PRO A 6 -4.97 -19.94 30.83
N ARG A 7 -5.90 -20.36 29.97
CA ARG A 7 -5.70 -21.53 29.12
C ARG A 7 -4.67 -21.15 28.07
N VAL A 8 -3.43 -21.59 28.27
CA VAL A 8 -2.38 -21.51 27.26
C VAL A 8 -2.85 -22.38 26.09
N GLY A 9 -3.29 -21.75 25.00
CA GLY A 9 -3.62 -22.46 23.77
C GLY A 9 -2.41 -23.22 23.26
N THR A 10 -2.61 -24.49 22.92
CA THR A 10 -1.56 -25.33 22.34
C THR A 10 -1.25 -24.82 20.93
N LEU A 11 -0.02 -24.32 20.75
CA LEU A 11 0.53 -24.02 19.43
C LEU A 11 0.61 -25.33 18.65
N LEU A 12 -0.21 -25.48 17.61
CA LEU A 12 -0.08 -26.56 16.63
C LEU A 12 1.08 -26.19 15.71
N PHE A 13 2.24 -26.81 15.93
CA PHE A 13 3.46 -26.57 15.18
C PHE A 13 3.47 -27.43 13.91
N GLU A 14 3.32 -26.83 12.74
CA GLU A 14 3.76 -27.47 11.49
C GLU A 14 4.00 -26.43 10.38
N GLY A 15 5.25 -26.32 9.90
CA GLY A 15 5.57 -25.51 8.71
C GLY A 15 7.05 -25.14 8.59
N ARG A 16 7.67 -25.49 7.45
CA ARG A 16 9.02 -25.04 7.03
C ARG A 16 9.05 -23.61 6.50
N ASP A 17 7.89 -22.97 6.39
CA ASP A 17 7.73 -21.62 5.88
C ASP A 17 7.59 -20.62 7.02
N ALA A 18 7.86 -19.35 6.74
CA ALA A 18 7.85 -18.22 7.68
C ALA A 18 6.47 -17.93 8.34
N LEU A 19 5.52 -18.85 8.29
CA LEU A 19 4.16 -18.74 8.78
C LEU A 19 3.96 -19.63 10.01
N GLU A 20 3.64 -19.01 11.15
CA GLU A 20 3.22 -19.70 12.37
C GLU A 20 1.71 -19.62 12.50
N THR A 21 1.01 -20.76 12.61
CA THR A 21 -0.45 -20.79 12.79
C THR A 21 -0.80 -21.33 14.18
N ALA A 22 -1.79 -20.73 14.83
CA ALA A 22 -2.35 -21.18 16.09
C ALA A 22 -3.88 -21.14 16.03
N LEU A 23 -4.54 -21.93 16.86
CA LEU A 23 -5.99 -21.91 17.01
C LEU A 23 -6.32 -21.58 18.47
N SER A 24 -7.35 -20.77 18.69
CA SER A 24 -7.85 -20.49 20.03
C SER A 24 -8.38 -21.78 20.67
N PRO A 25 -8.35 -21.90 22.02
CA PRO A 25 -8.79 -23.12 22.72
C PRO A 25 -10.24 -23.54 22.47
N ASP A 26 -11.09 -22.61 22.06
CA ASP A 26 -12.49 -22.83 21.67
C ASP A 26 -12.67 -23.16 20.18
N GLY A 27 -11.61 -23.04 19.37
CA GLY A 27 -11.65 -23.25 17.94
C GLY A 27 -12.27 -22.11 17.13
N GLU A 28 -12.66 -20.99 17.73
CA GLU A 28 -13.35 -19.89 17.04
C GLU A 28 -12.41 -18.98 16.24
N VAL A 29 -11.14 -18.85 16.66
CA VAL A 29 -10.18 -17.93 16.07
C VAL A 29 -8.93 -18.67 15.65
N ARG A 30 -8.59 -18.57 14.37
CA ARG A 30 -7.29 -18.94 13.83
C ARG A 30 -6.38 -17.73 13.86
N ILE A 31 -5.17 -17.88 14.38
CA ILE A 31 -4.16 -16.85 14.43
C ILE A 31 -3.04 -17.25 13.46
N GLU A 32 -2.70 -16.37 12.54
CA GLU A 32 -1.60 -16.55 11.61
C GLU A 32 -0.54 -15.47 11.85
N VAL A 33 0.71 -15.87 12.01
CA VAL A 33 1.85 -14.98 12.22
C VAL A 33 2.84 -15.20 11.09
N HIS A 34 2.90 -14.24 10.17
CA HIS A 34 3.80 -14.25 9.03
C HIS A 34 5.07 -13.51 9.39
N ARG A 35 6.22 -14.15 9.25
CA ARG A 35 7.55 -13.55 9.39
C ARG A 35 8.06 -13.11 8.04
N THR A 36 8.68 -11.94 7.99
CA THR A 36 9.31 -11.39 6.80
C THR A 36 10.67 -10.87 7.19
N ASP A 37 11.72 -11.48 6.66
CA ASP A 37 13.09 -11.03 6.88
C ASP A 37 13.44 -9.92 5.88
N ASP A 38 13.85 -8.75 6.39
CA ASP A 38 14.40 -7.65 5.61
C ASP A 38 15.88 -7.50 5.95
N GLU A 39 16.77 -7.64 4.95
CA GLU A 39 18.22 -7.58 5.15
C GLU A 39 18.72 -6.25 5.76
N ARG A 40 17.99 -5.15 5.56
CA ARG A 40 18.36 -3.83 6.07
C ARG A 40 17.71 -3.53 7.42
N ALA A 41 16.52 -4.05 7.65
CA ALA A 41 15.65 -3.60 8.72
C ALA A 41 15.35 -4.68 9.78
N GLY A 42 15.79 -5.91 9.54
CA GLY A 42 15.61 -7.08 10.41
C GLY A 42 14.32 -7.86 10.10
N THR A 43 14.02 -8.83 10.95
CA THR A 43 12.78 -9.62 10.85
C THR A 43 11.57 -8.79 11.31
N TRP A 44 10.50 -8.86 10.52
CA TRP A 44 9.19 -8.31 10.80
C TRP A 44 8.17 -9.42 10.95
N ILE A 45 7.12 -9.17 11.72
CA ILE A 45 5.95 -10.03 11.81
C ILE A 45 4.67 -9.30 11.43
N THR A 46 3.80 -10.05 10.77
CA THR A 46 2.40 -9.68 10.52
C THR A 46 1.52 -10.69 11.25
N VAL A 47 0.61 -10.21 12.09
CA VAL A 47 -0.34 -11.02 12.86
C VAL A 47 -1.72 -10.86 12.25
N GLN A 48 -2.35 -11.97 11.92
CA GLN A 48 -3.72 -12.03 11.45
C GLN A 48 -4.56 -12.83 12.43
N LEU A 49 -5.69 -12.25 12.85
CA LEU A 49 -6.75 -12.97 13.54
C LEU A 49 -7.83 -13.25 12.51
N ILE A 50 -8.18 -14.53 12.36
CA ILE A 50 -9.08 -15.03 11.34
C ILE A 50 -10.21 -15.75 12.06
N ASP A 51 -11.45 -15.43 11.73
CA ASP A 51 -12.61 -16.19 12.17
C ASP A 51 -12.53 -17.60 11.56
N ALA A 52 -12.41 -18.62 12.40
CA ALA A 52 -12.13 -19.98 11.95
C ALA A 52 -13.31 -20.60 11.19
N ALA A 53 -14.54 -20.14 11.44
CA ALA A 53 -15.75 -20.67 10.80
C ALA A 53 -15.95 -20.10 9.38
N SER A 54 -15.71 -18.80 9.22
CA SER A 54 -15.91 -18.08 7.96
C SER A 54 -14.64 -17.92 7.11
N GLY A 55 -13.47 -18.00 7.72
CA GLY A 55 -12.19 -17.65 7.09
C GLY A 55 -11.98 -16.14 6.91
N GLU A 56 -12.86 -15.31 7.47
CA GLU A 56 -12.75 -13.85 7.40
C GLU A 56 -11.59 -13.35 8.28
N VAL A 57 -10.75 -12.48 7.72
CA VAL A 57 -9.71 -11.79 8.49
C VAL A 57 -10.37 -10.72 9.37
N LEU A 58 -10.40 -10.96 10.68
CA LEU A 58 -10.91 -10.04 11.69
C LEU A 58 -9.93 -8.89 11.93
N VAL A 59 -8.64 -9.21 12.03
CA VAL A 59 -7.55 -8.25 12.31
C VAL A 59 -6.34 -8.62 11.47
N SER A 60 -5.62 -7.63 10.94
CA SER A 60 -4.36 -7.82 10.22
C SER A 60 -3.38 -6.70 10.58
N GLU A 61 -2.48 -6.96 11.52
CA GLU A 61 -1.51 -5.98 12.03
C GLU A 61 -0.10 -6.35 11.56
N ALA A 62 0.58 -5.41 10.91
CA ALA A 62 1.88 -5.62 10.27
C ALA A 62 2.98 -4.74 10.87
N ASN A 63 4.24 -5.07 10.56
CA ASN A 63 5.44 -4.28 10.93
C ASN A 63 5.83 -4.35 12.42
N HIS A 64 5.58 -5.46 13.09
CA HIS A 64 6.03 -5.66 14.48
C HIS A 64 7.39 -6.36 14.53
N ARG A 65 8.23 -6.05 15.52
CA ARG A 65 9.63 -6.54 15.59
C ARG A 65 9.82 -7.85 16.36
N SER A 66 8.92 -8.18 17.27
CA SER A 66 9.11 -9.26 18.24
C SER A 66 7.94 -10.24 18.23
N ARG A 67 8.19 -11.48 18.66
CA ARG A 67 7.14 -12.48 18.89
C ARG A 67 5.97 -11.87 19.66
N THR A 68 4.80 -11.89 19.04
CA THR A 68 3.53 -11.53 19.65
C THR A 68 3.20 -12.48 20.79
N ALA A 69 2.85 -11.94 21.95
CA ALA A 69 2.28 -12.75 23.01
C ALA A 69 0.77 -12.86 22.79
N LEU A 70 0.28 -14.10 22.69
CA LEU A 70 -1.14 -14.40 22.57
C LEU A 70 -1.63 -15.00 23.89
N ARG A 71 -2.74 -14.49 24.40
CA ARG A 71 -3.43 -15.04 25.57
C ARG A 71 -4.90 -15.25 25.24
N PHE A 72 -5.53 -16.21 25.91
CA PHE A 72 -6.95 -16.53 25.75
C PHE A 72 -7.63 -16.38 27.11
N PRO A 73 -8.05 -15.15 27.49
CA PRO A 73 -8.63 -14.89 28.80
C PRO A 73 -9.93 -15.68 29.04
N ARG A 74 -10.72 -15.87 27.99
CA ARG A 74 -11.97 -16.65 27.99
C ARG A 74 -12.30 -17.11 26.57
N ALA A 75 -13.30 -17.98 26.44
CA ALA A 75 -13.80 -18.40 25.13
C ALA A 75 -14.29 -17.19 24.32
N GLY A 76 -13.97 -17.17 23.02
CA GLY A 76 -14.25 -16.12 22.05
C GLY A 76 -13.37 -14.89 22.16
N ILE A 77 -12.46 -14.82 23.15
CA ILE A 77 -11.57 -13.66 23.36
C ILE A 77 -10.11 -14.03 23.17
N VAL A 78 -9.45 -13.27 22.29
CA VAL A 78 -8.00 -13.33 22.06
C VAL A 78 -7.38 -12.02 22.51
N ALA A 79 -6.47 -12.10 23.47
CA ALA A 79 -5.62 -10.98 23.88
C ALA A 79 -4.30 -11.04 23.11
N VAL A 80 -3.96 -9.94 22.45
CA VAL A 80 -2.80 -9.80 21.59
C VAL A 80 -1.90 -8.70 22.15
N THR A 81 -0.63 -9.01 22.33
CA THR A 81 0.40 -8.02 22.68
C THR A 81 1.36 -7.84 21.52
N LEU A 82 1.39 -6.63 20.96
CA LEU A 82 2.24 -6.25 19.84
C LEU A 82 3.27 -5.21 20.28
N THR A 83 4.51 -5.35 19.82
CA THR A 83 5.55 -4.34 20.01
C THR A 83 5.90 -3.74 18.65
N ASP A 84 5.76 -2.43 18.53
CA ASP A 84 5.96 -1.70 17.28
C ASP A 84 7.45 -1.48 16.94
N ARG A 85 7.70 -0.68 15.89
CA ARG A 85 9.06 -0.28 15.46
C ARG A 85 9.80 0.60 16.46
N THR A 86 9.08 1.39 17.24
CA THR A 86 9.64 2.33 18.21
C THR A 86 9.94 1.64 19.55
N GLY A 87 9.49 0.40 19.73
CA GLY A 87 9.59 -0.36 20.96
C GLY A 87 8.38 -0.15 21.89
N GLU A 88 7.35 0.56 21.42
CA GLU A 88 6.09 0.72 22.14
C GLU A 88 5.32 -0.60 22.10
N THR A 89 4.96 -1.10 23.28
CA THR A 89 4.13 -2.29 23.42
C THR A 89 2.68 -1.89 23.62
N ARG A 90 1.81 -2.44 22.78
CA ARG A 90 0.36 -2.26 22.85
C ARG A 90 -0.30 -3.61 23.07
N GLU A 91 -1.27 -3.62 23.97
CA GLU A 91 -2.10 -4.78 24.24
C GLU A 91 -3.53 -4.44 23.87
N PHE A 92 -4.23 -5.42 23.28
CA PHE A 92 -5.67 -5.31 23.03
C PHE A 92 -6.30 -6.70 23.08
N GLU A 93 -7.58 -6.73 23.40
CA GLU A 93 -8.41 -7.92 23.37
C GLU A 93 -9.41 -7.83 22.23
N VAL A 94 -9.60 -8.93 21.51
CA VAL A 94 -10.57 -9.07 20.42
C VAL A 94 -11.59 -10.13 20.79
N GLU A 95 -12.87 -9.77 20.74
CA GLU A 95 -14.00 -10.67 20.86
C GLU A 95 -14.53 -11.01 19.47
N ALA A 96 -14.25 -12.24 19.02
CA ALA A 96 -14.49 -12.66 17.64
C ALA A 96 -16.00 -12.71 17.30
N ALA A 97 -16.80 -13.32 18.17
CA ALA A 97 -18.23 -13.51 17.96
C ALA A 97 -19.00 -12.19 17.75
N THR A 98 -18.59 -11.11 18.44
CA THR A 98 -19.26 -9.81 18.34
C THR A 98 -18.53 -8.81 17.45
N ARG A 99 -17.34 -9.18 16.94
CA ARG A 99 -16.43 -8.32 16.16
C ARG A 99 -16.14 -7.01 16.89
N ARG A 100 -15.71 -7.14 18.15
CA ARG A 100 -15.35 -6.00 18.98
C ARG A 100 -13.96 -6.15 19.56
N PHE A 101 -13.40 -5.03 19.99
CA PHE A 101 -12.11 -4.99 20.66
C PHE A 101 -12.13 -4.02 21.84
N ARG A 102 -11.12 -4.13 22.71
CA ARG A 102 -10.80 -3.12 23.72
C ARG A 102 -9.28 -3.08 23.91
N MET A 103 -8.71 -1.91 24.19
CA MET A 103 -7.28 -1.78 24.42
C MET A 103 -6.96 -2.10 25.89
N TYR A 104 -7.77 -1.58 26.80
CA TYR A 104 -7.61 -1.83 28.24
C TYR A 104 -8.78 -2.62 28.80
N ARG A 105 -8.51 -3.41 29.85
CA ARG A 105 -9.51 -4.28 30.48
C ARG A 105 -10.72 -3.51 31.05
N GLU A 106 -10.51 -2.25 31.44
CA GLU A 106 -11.55 -1.37 31.99
C GLU A 106 -12.34 -0.61 30.92
N GLU A 107 -11.90 -0.66 29.66
CA GLU A 107 -12.61 -0.04 28.55
C GLU A 107 -13.80 -0.88 28.08
N VAL A 108 -14.76 -0.17 27.49
CA VAL A 108 -15.90 -0.78 26.81
C VAL A 108 -15.44 -1.34 25.46
N PHE A 109 -16.03 -2.46 25.06
CA PHE A 109 -15.80 -3.04 23.75
C PHE A 109 -16.29 -2.12 22.63
N GLU A 110 -15.37 -1.74 21.74
CA GLU A 110 -15.59 -0.93 20.55
C GLU A 110 -15.67 -1.81 19.29
N PRO A 111 -16.32 -1.34 18.19
CA PRO A 111 -16.35 -2.08 16.93
C PRO A 111 -14.95 -2.31 16.36
N LEU A 112 -14.65 -3.54 15.91
CA LEU A 112 -13.31 -3.94 15.42
C LEU A 112 -12.76 -3.06 14.29
N ALA A 113 -13.65 -2.45 13.49
CA ALA A 113 -13.28 -1.51 12.43
C ALA A 113 -12.50 -0.27 12.94
N LEU A 114 -12.61 0.08 14.23
CA LEU A 114 -11.86 1.20 14.83
C LEU A 114 -10.47 0.80 15.33
N LEU A 115 -10.15 -0.50 15.39
CA LEU A 115 -8.89 -1.00 15.92
C LEU A 115 -7.66 -0.38 15.22
N PRO A 116 -7.59 -0.29 13.87
CA PRO A 116 -6.43 0.33 13.22
C PRO A 116 -6.21 1.78 13.65
N SER A 117 -7.31 2.55 13.78
CA SER A 117 -7.25 3.95 14.21
C SER A 117 -6.76 4.09 15.66
N ARG A 118 -7.16 3.18 16.56
CA ARG A 118 -6.72 3.14 17.96
C ARG A 118 -5.28 2.66 18.11
N LEU A 119 -4.86 1.73 17.27
CA LEU A 119 -3.47 1.28 17.17
C LEU A 119 -2.58 2.29 16.44
N GLY A 120 -3.05 3.52 16.20
CA GLY A 120 -2.26 4.57 15.56
C GLY A 120 -1.74 4.17 14.18
N HIS A 121 -2.36 3.19 13.52
CA HIS A 121 -2.08 2.86 12.14
C HIS A 121 -2.57 4.04 11.31
N VAL A 122 -1.64 4.94 10.98
CA VAL A 122 -1.77 5.80 9.82
C VAL A 122 -1.86 4.83 8.65
N GLU A 123 -3.04 4.74 8.02
CA GLU A 123 -3.23 4.00 6.78
C GLU A 123 -1.96 4.15 5.92
N PRO A 124 -1.32 3.05 5.49
CA PRO A 124 -0.18 3.16 4.59
C PRO A 124 -0.71 3.94 3.39
N ARG A 125 -0.28 5.21 3.27
CA ARG A 125 -0.66 6.05 2.14
C ARG A 125 -0.42 5.19 0.90
N PRO A 126 -1.41 5.05 -0.01
CA PRO A 126 -1.25 4.22 -1.19
C PRO A 126 0.12 4.52 -1.78
N TYR A 127 0.93 3.48 -1.98
CA TYR A 127 2.29 3.64 -2.46
C TYR A 127 2.24 4.41 -3.78
N VAL A 128 2.46 5.71 -3.71
CA VAL A 128 2.67 6.54 -4.89
C VAL A 128 4.09 6.22 -5.27
N SER A 129 4.25 5.41 -6.32
CA SER A 129 5.57 5.13 -6.86
C SER A 129 6.28 6.46 -7.02
N PRO A 130 7.46 6.67 -6.40
CA PRO A 130 8.20 7.91 -6.61
C PRO A 130 8.33 8.08 -8.12
N PRO A 131 8.08 9.29 -8.65
CA PRO A 131 8.11 9.53 -10.09
C PRO A 131 9.41 8.94 -10.61
N ALA A 132 9.31 7.95 -11.50
CA ALA A 132 10.46 7.22 -11.99
C ALA A 132 11.51 8.24 -12.44
N ALA A 133 12.74 8.13 -11.93
CA ALA A 133 13.82 9.03 -12.28
C ALA A 133 13.97 9.01 -13.80
N ARG A 134 13.42 10.02 -14.49
CA ARG A 134 13.52 10.14 -15.94
C ARG A 134 15.00 10.26 -16.25
N SER A 135 15.51 9.33 -17.06
CA SER A 135 16.90 9.34 -17.46
C SER A 135 17.20 10.68 -18.16
N ALA A 136 18.41 11.21 -17.98
CA ALA A 136 18.84 12.42 -18.69
C ALA A 136 18.68 12.27 -20.22
N LEU A 137 18.81 11.05 -20.73
CA LEU A 137 18.58 10.71 -22.13
C LEU A 137 17.13 10.92 -22.59
N ALA A 138 16.13 10.70 -21.73
CA ALA A 138 14.74 10.97 -22.06
C ALA A 138 14.51 12.48 -22.29
N GLY A 139 15.15 13.34 -21.48
CA GLY A 139 15.09 14.79 -21.67
C GLY A 139 15.73 15.26 -22.98
N VAL A 140 16.86 14.65 -23.37
CA VAL A 140 17.52 14.94 -24.66
C VAL A 140 16.65 14.50 -25.83
N PHE A 141 16.04 13.32 -25.75
CA PHE A 141 15.15 12.82 -26.79
C PHE A 141 13.93 13.73 -26.97
N ASP A 142 13.27 14.12 -25.88
CA ASP A 142 12.14 15.04 -25.93
C ASP A 142 12.51 16.38 -26.61
N LEU A 143 13.70 16.91 -26.31
CA LEU A 143 14.21 18.15 -26.91
C LEU A 143 14.44 18.01 -28.42
N VAL A 144 15.02 16.89 -28.86
CA VAL A 144 15.24 16.61 -30.29
C VAL A 144 13.91 16.49 -31.02
N CYS A 145 12.93 15.80 -30.45
CA CYS A 145 11.58 15.69 -31.02
C CYS A 145 10.88 17.05 -31.11
N ALA A 146 11.04 17.92 -30.11
CA ALA A 146 10.49 19.27 -30.14
C ALA A 146 11.12 20.13 -31.24
N LEU A 147 12.45 20.09 -31.40
CA LEU A 147 13.16 20.80 -32.47
C LEU A 147 12.75 20.28 -33.86
N ALA A 148 12.67 18.97 -34.04
CA ALA A 148 12.21 18.38 -35.29
C ALA A 148 10.78 18.84 -35.62
N SER A 149 9.87 18.80 -34.64
CA SER A 149 8.49 19.28 -34.82
C SER A 149 8.44 20.75 -35.23
N LEU A 150 9.27 21.60 -34.62
CA LEU A 150 9.37 23.02 -34.98
C LEU A 150 9.81 23.22 -36.44
N VAL A 151 10.80 22.45 -36.91
CA VAL A 151 11.24 22.49 -38.32
C VAL A 151 10.09 22.13 -39.26
N PHE A 152 9.30 21.11 -38.93
CA PHE A 152 8.13 20.73 -39.72
C PHE A 152 7.02 21.79 -39.70
N VAL A 153 6.80 22.47 -38.58
CA VAL A 153 5.85 23.60 -38.51
C VAL A 153 6.30 24.74 -39.42
N ILE A 154 7.57 25.12 -39.36
CA ILE A 154 8.12 26.20 -40.21
C ILE A 154 8.05 25.79 -41.70
N GLY A 155 8.41 24.55 -42.03
CA GLY A 155 8.31 24.02 -43.39
C GLY A 155 6.87 23.97 -43.91
N GLY A 156 5.93 23.53 -43.07
CA GLY A 156 4.50 23.52 -43.40
C GLY A 156 3.94 24.93 -43.62
N ALA A 157 4.32 25.88 -42.77
CA ALA A 157 3.93 27.29 -42.91
C ALA A 157 4.51 27.91 -44.19
N TRP A 158 5.77 27.60 -44.51
CA TRP A 158 6.38 28.02 -45.77
C TRP A 158 5.62 27.44 -46.98
N MET A 159 5.31 26.14 -46.96
CA MET A 159 4.58 25.46 -48.04
C MET A 159 3.15 26.01 -48.21
N MET A 160 2.50 26.45 -47.13
CA MET A 160 1.21 27.17 -47.22
C MET A 160 1.31 28.50 -47.97
N VAL A 161 2.40 29.24 -47.79
CA VAL A 161 2.58 30.58 -48.38
C VAL A 161 3.14 30.49 -49.80
N ALA A 162 4.16 29.66 -50.02
CA ALA A 162 4.87 29.55 -51.28
C ALA A 162 4.29 28.47 -52.22
N GLY A 163 3.32 27.68 -51.77
CA GLY A 163 2.72 26.60 -52.57
C GLY A 163 1.91 27.13 -53.75
N GLU A 164 2.24 26.64 -54.95
CA GLU A 164 1.56 26.98 -56.21
C GLU A 164 0.24 26.21 -56.36
N THR A 165 0.16 24.98 -55.83
CA THR A 165 -1.05 24.17 -55.94
C THR A 165 -1.90 24.20 -54.66
N ALA A 166 -3.21 24.02 -54.81
CA ALA A 166 -4.11 23.89 -53.67
C ALA A 166 -3.75 22.69 -52.78
N LYS A 167 -3.22 21.62 -53.37
CA LYS A 167 -2.76 20.43 -52.64
C LYS A 167 -1.60 20.79 -51.70
N ASP A 168 -0.63 21.57 -52.18
CA ASP A 168 0.54 21.96 -51.38
C ASP A 168 0.15 22.78 -50.14
N ARG A 169 -0.84 23.66 -50.31
CA ARG A 169 -1.37 24.49 -49.22
C ARG A 169 -2.10 23.66 -48.17
N TRP A 170 -2.92 22.70 -48.58
CA TRP A 170 -3.60 21.79 -47.65
C TRP A 170 -2.63 20.87 -46.93
N THR A 171 -1.59 20.37 -47.60
CA THR A 171 -0.54 19.57 -46.96
C THR A 171 0.28 20.40 -45.97
N GLY A 172 0.60 21.65 -46.31
CA GLY A 172 1.27 22.58 -45.40
C GLY A 172 0.43 22.87 -44.15
N LEU A 173 -0.88 23.13 -44.32
CA LEU A 173 -1.80 23.37 -43.21
C LEU A 173 -1.92 22.16 -42.27
N ALA A 174 -2.08 20.96 -42.84
CA ALA A 174 -2.14 19.74 -42.05
C ALA A 174 -0.84 19.54 -41.24
N GLY A 175 0.32 19.81 -41.84
CA GLY A 175 1.62 19.77 -41.17
C GLY A 175 1.71 20.77 -40.01
N VAL A 176 1.34 22.04 -40.23
CA VAL A 176 1.36 23.08 -39.19
C VAL A 176 0.47 22.71 -38.00
N VAL A 177 -0.75 22.22 -38.27
CA VAL A 177 -1.70 21.85 -37.20
C VAL A 177 -1.17 20.66 -36.41
N PHE A 178 -0.77 19.59 -37.09
CA PHE A 178 -0.33 18.35 -36.43
C PHE A 178 0.95 18.57 -35.61
N PHE A 179 2.01 19.08 -36.24
CA PHE A 179 3.28 19.29 -35.55
C PHE A 179 3.23 20.46 -34.56
N GLY A 180 2.35 21.44 -34.78
CA GLY A 180 2.10 22.53 -33.85
C GLY A 180 1.45 22.05 -32.55
N LEU A 181 0.47 21.14 -32.63
CA LEU A 181 -0.12 20.51 -31.45
C LEU A 181 0.90 19.66 -30.67
N CYS A 182 1.74 18.89 -31.38
CA CYS A 182 2.82 18.12 -30.74
C CYS A 182 3.81 19.04 -30.00
N PHE A 183 4.23 20.14 -30.63
CA PHE A 183 5.13 21.10 -30.02
C PHE A 183 4.50 21.83 -28.83
N PHE A 184 3.22 22.20 -28.92
CA PHE A 184 2.48 22.84 -27.84
C PHE A 184 2.34 21.91 -26.62
N SER A 185 2.01 20.64 -26.84
CA SER A 185 1.94 19.62 -25.78
C SER A 185 3.28 19.45 -25.06
N PHE A 186 4.39 19.48 -25.80
CA PHE A 186 5.72 19.44 -25.20
C PHE A 186 5.99 20.68 -24.34
N LEU A 187 5.58 21.87 -24.80
CA LEU A 187 5.76 23.13 -24.07
C LEU A 187 4.92 23.19 -22.79
N SER A 188 3.69 22.71 -22.81
CA SER A 188 2.83 22.63 -21.61
C SER A 188 3.45 21.68 -20.58
N ASP A 189 3.95 20.53 -21.02
CA ASP A 189 4.65 19.58 -20.17
C ASP A 189 5.94 20.14 -19.58
N TRP A 190 6.70 20.94 -20.34
CA TRP A 190 7.89 21.61 -19.80
C TRP A 190 7.49 22.64 -18.75
N ARG A 191 6.49 23.48 -19.03
CA ARG A 191 6.07 24.55 -18.12
C ARG A 191 5.58 23.99 -16.77
N GLY A 192 4.85 22.87 -16.81
CA GLY A 192 4.41 22.16 -15.61
C GLY A 192 5.54 21.59 -14.74
N ARG A 193 6.73 21.33 -15.31
CA ARG A 193 7.90 20.82 -14.57
C ARG A 193 8.68 21.90 -13.80
N LYS A 194 8.42 23.19 -14.05
CA LYS A 194 9.11 24.31 -13.39
C LYS A 194 8.31 24.95 -12.25
N SER A 195 7.06 24.54 -12.06
CA SER A 195 6.19 24.99 -10.96
C SER A 195 6.20 23.97 -9.83
#